data_AF-A0A5E4JUB1-F1
#
_entry.id   AF-A0A5E4JUB1-F1
#
_cell.length_a   1.000
_cell.length_b   1.000
_cell.length_c   1.000
_cell.angle_alpha   90.00
_cell.angle_beta   90.00
_cell.angle_gamma   90.00
#
_symmetry.space_group_name_H-M   'P 1'
#
loop_
_entity.id
_entity.type
_entity.pdbx_description
1 polymer ?
#
loop_
_entity_poly.entity_id
_entity_poly.type
_entity_poly.pdbx_seq_one_letter_code
_entity_poly.pdbx_strand_id
1 'polypeptide(L)'
;MKRLNLILIFLIGFSFFVILAHAADLTNQLDSTVKQVEGTVDTAGKIISNPVVARDELSKAYLKQAWGQILESKPIIGNVIRGYRAVSPYTDPIISFILGMAPTLSWYFLLLFVVWFTLIKYYSTLFEILKDFTVFNDTIIVILLFFFYLALTLLGVFQTISKWISDKVVSIFSLFSEWYVQLIALAVLVVGLIFLGKLSKQIKIISRAIKLKQIKNKKEKEQEERNKRQEKATQRLEKVVETVSKEASSTQSMARARAREESGEAEYERSTSDEL
;
A
#
# COMPACT_ATOMS: atom_id res chain seq x y z
N MET A 1 -16.41 6.93 14.81
CA MET A 1 -16.10 5.50 15.08
C MET A 1 -17.19 4.53 14.58
N LYS A 2 -18.48 4.66 14.96
CA LYS A 2 -19.53 3.68 14.55
C LYS A 2 -19.70 3.46 13.03
N ARG A 3 -19.61 4.52 12.21
CA ARG A 3 -19.73 4.43 10.74
C ARG A 3 -18.53 3.74 10.07
N LEU A 4 -17.33 3.93 10.60
CA LEU A 4 -16.11 3.30 10.09
C LEU A 4 -16.16 1.78 10.32
N ASN A 5 -16.58 1.34 11.51
CA ASN A 5 -16.71 -0.09 11.83
C ASN A 5 -17.77 -0.76 10.96
N LEU A 6 -18.87 -0.07 10.65
CA LEU A 6 -19.95 -0.61 9.80
C LEU A 6 -19.49 -0.81 8.35
N ILE A 7 -18.74 0.15 7.80
CA ILE A 7 -18.12 0.04 6.48
C ILE A 7 -17.09 -1.09 6.47
N LEU A 8 -16.28 -1.22 7.53
CA LEU A 8 -15.26 -2.26 7.63
C LEU A 8 -15.87 -3.67 7.72
N ILE A 9 -16.95 -3.83 8.50
CA ILE A 9 -17.73 -5.08 8.58
C ILE A 9 -18.36 -5.40 7.22
N PHE A 10 -18.92 -4.40 6.54
CA PHE A 10 -19.49 -4.60 5.20
C PHE A 10 -18.42 -5.02 4.19
N LEU A 11 -17.24 -4.37 4.19
CA LEU A 11 -16.13 -4.72 3.30
C LEU A 11 -15.57 -6.12 3.59
N ILE A 12 -15.44 -6.49 4.87
CA ILE A 12 -15.03 -7.85 5.26
C ILE A 12 -16.08 -8.87 4.78
N GLY A 13 -17.37 -8.61 5.03
CA GLY A 13 -18.46 -9.49 4.59
C GLY A 13 -18.53 -9.63 3.07
N PHE A 14 -18.35 -8.53 2.34
CA PHE A 14 -18.32 -8.51 0.88
C PHE A 14 -17.09 -9.26 0.33
N SER A 15 -15.91 -9.06 0.91
CA SER A 15 -14.71 -9.83 0.59
C SER A 15 -14.94 -11.32 0.82
N PHE A 16 -15.55 -11.69 1.95
CA PHE A 16 -15.85 -13.09 2.27
C PHE A 16 -16.80 -13.68 1.23
N PHE A 17 -17.84 -12.94 0.83
CA PHE A 17 -18.78 -13.35 -0.21
C PHE A 17 -18.11 -13.53 -1.59
N VAL A 18 -17.26 -12.60 -2.02
CA VAL A 18 -16.52 -12.69 -3.30
C VAL A 18 -15.55 -13.87 -3.29
N ILE A 19 -14.83 -14.08 -2.19
CA ILE A 19 -13.92 -15.21 -2.01
C ILE A 19 -14.69 -16.53 -2.01
N LEU A 20 -15.83 -16.61 -1.31
CA LEU A 20 -16.68 -17.80 -1.32
C LEU A 20 -17.26 -18.09 -2.70
N ALA A 21 -17.68 -17.07 -3.46
CA ALA A 21 -18.19 -17.26 -4.81
C ALA A 21 -17.10 -17.80 -5.75
N HIS A 22 -15.88 -17.26 -5.69
CA HIS A 22 -14.74 -17.78 -6.46
C HIS A 22 -14.28 -19.16 -5.97
N ALA A 23 -14.24 -19.38 -4.66
CA ALA A 23 -13.90 -20.67 -4.07
C ALA A 23 -14.93 -21.73 -4.45
N ALA A 24 -16.23 -21.39 -4.49
CA ALA A 24 -17.29 -22.29 -4.94
C ALA A 24 -17.14 -22.65 -6.43
N ASP A 25 -16.74 -21.68 -7.27
CA ASP A 25 -16.45 -21.94 -8.68
C ASP A 25 -15.22 -22.87 -8.86
N LEU A 26 -14.16 -22.63 -8.08
CA LEU A 26 -12.99 -23.54 -7.99
C LEU A 26 -13.35 -24.91 -7.43
N THR A 27 -14.26 -24.99 -6.44
CA THR A 27 -14.70 -26.25 -5.85
C THR A 27 -15.58 -27.02 -6.82
N ASN A 28 -16.41 -26.34 -7.63
CA ASN A 28 -17.20 -26.96 -8.70
C ASN A 28 -16.31 -27.45 -9.86
N GLN A 29 -15.21 -26.76 -10.16
CA GLN A 29 -14.18 -27.24 -11.09
C GLN A 29 -13.40 -28.43 -10.51
N LEU A 30 -13.09 -28.42 -9.21
CA LEU A 30 -12.41 -29.53 -8.54
C LEU A 30 -13.33 -30.76 -8.39
N ASP A 31 -14.61 -30.57 -8.09
CA ASP A 31 -15.62 -31.63 -7.93
C ASP A 31 -16.00 -32.24 -9.28
N SER A 32 -15.97 -31.46 -10.38
CA SER A 32 -16.10 -32.02 -11.73
C SER A 32 -14.85 -32.79 -12.18
N THR A 33 -13.65 -32.36 -11.75
CA THR A 33 -12.40 -33.11 -11.96
C THR A 33 -12.32 -34.37 -11.09
N VAL A 34 -12.78 -34.31 -9.84
CA VAL A 34 -12.83 -35.44 -8.91
C VAL A 34 -13.92 -36.43 -9.32
N LYS A 35 -15.09 -36.01 -9.82
CA LYS A 35 -16.08 -36.93 -10.42
C LYS A 35 -15.58 -37.59 -11.70
N GLN A 36 -14.72 -36.92 -12.47
CA GLN A 36 -14.04 -37.51 -13.62
C GLN A 36 -12.99 -38.56 -13.18
N VAL A 37 -12.39 -38.40 -11.99
CA VAL A 37 -11.48 -39.36 -11.36
C VAL A 37 -12.21 -40.48 -10.60
N GLU A 38 -13.33 -40.21 -9.93
CA GLU A 38 -14.16 -41.23 -9.25
C GLU A 38 -14.88 -42.13 -10.26
N GLY A 39 -15.26 -41.60 -11.42
CA GLY A 39 -15.67 -42.41 -12.57
C GLY A 39 -14.57 -43.33 -13.12
N THR A 40 -13.31 -43.13 -12.72
CA THR A 40 -12.19 -44.05 -12.98
C THR A 40 -11.82 -44.94 -11.79
N VAL A 41 -12.29 -44.64 -10.57
CA VAL A 41 -12.08 -45.49 -9.36
C VAL A 41 -13.01 -46.72 -9.36
N ASP A 42 -14.15 -46.68 -10.06
CA ASP A 42 -14.96 -47.89 -10.33
C ASP A 42 -14.27 -48.88 -11.29
N THR A 43 -13.08 -48.53 -11.80
CA THR A 43 -12.18 -49.46 -12.49
C THR A 43 -11.04 -49.92 -11.57
N ALA A 44 -11.35 -50.23 -10.30
CA ALA A 44 -10.44 -50.82 -9.31
C ALA A 44 -9.88 -52.23 -9.67
N GLY A 45 -9.93 -52.62 -10.94
CA GLY A 45 -9.29 -53.81 -11.50
C GLY A 45 -8.13 -53.54 -12.46
N LYS A 46 -7.91 -52.30 -12.94
CA LYS A 46 -6.84 -52.00 -13.90
C LYS A 46 -6.38 -50.55 -13.76
N ILE A 47 -5.25 -50.34 -13.10
CA ILE A 47 -4.09 -49.57 -13.59
C ILE A 47 -2.92 -49.94 -12.66
N ILE A 48 -2.14 -50.93 -13.10
CA ILE A 48 -0.77 -51.15 -12.63
C ILE A 48 0.11 -50.26 -13.50
N SER A 49 0.63 -49.18 -12.94
CA SER A 49 1.78 -48.48 -13.53
C SER A 49 2.51 -47.55 -12.54
N ASN A 50 2.61 -47.92 -11.25
CA ASN A 50 3.83 -47.73 -10.43
C ASN A 50 3.59 -48.24 -8.99
N PRO A 51 4.08 -49.44 -8.62
CA PRO A 51 3.78 -50.03 -7.30
C PRO A 51 4.45 -49.30 -6.13
N VAL A 52 5.44 -48.46 -6.37
CA VAL A 52 6.16 -47.72 -5.30
C VAL A 52 5.40 -46.45 -4.89
N VAL A 53 4.89 -45.68 -5.84
CA VAL A 53 4.19 -44.40 -5.58
C VAL A 53 2.82 -44.65 -4.95
N ALA A 54 2.08 -45.64 -5.46
CA ALA A 54 0.77 -46.02 -4.92
C ALA A 54 0.87 -46.53 -3.46
N ARG A 55 1.96 -47.22 -3.10
CA ARG A 55 2.19 -47.68 -1.73
C ARG A 55 2.48 -46.50 -0.80
N ASP A 56 3.25 -45.52 -1.23
CA ASP A 56 3.67 -44.40 -0.41
C ASP A 56 2.50 -43.44 -0.10
N GLU A 57 1.63 -43.20 -1.09
CA GLU A 57 0.41 -42.41 -0.89
C GLU A 57 -0.63 -43.13 -0.01
N LEU A 58 -0.84 -44.44 -0.20
CA LEU A 58 -1.70 -45.23 0.69
C LEU A 58 -1.16 -45.25 2.12
N SER A 59 0.16 -45.38 2.29
CA SER A 59 0.81 -45.40 3.59
C SER A 59 0.64 -44.06 4.32
N LYS A 60 0.80 -42.95 3.60
CA LYS A 60 0.57 -41.59 4.11
C LYS A 60 -0.88 -41.38 4.52
N ALA A 61 -1.83 -41.84 3.71
CA ALA A 61 -3.26 -41.75 4.02
C ALA A 61 -3.62 -42.56 5.28
N TYR A 62 -3.13 -43.81 5.37
CA TYR A 62 -3.35 -44.67 6.53
C TYR A 62 -2.75 -44.07 7.81
N LEU A 63 -1.50 -43.60 7.75
CA LEU A 63 -0.84 -42.93 8.89
C LEU A 63 -1.62 -41.69 9.34
N LYS A 64 -2.08 -40.86 8.40
CA LYS A 64 -2.88 -39.67 8.71
C LYS A 64 -4.20 -40.03 9.41
N GLN A 65 -4.85 -41.11 8.98
CA GLN A 65 -6.08 -41.59 9.59
C GLN A 65 -5.85 -42.19 10.99
N ALA A 66 -4.83 -43.06 11.14
CA ALA A 66 -4.50 -43.69 12.41
C ALA A 66 -4.06 -42.65 13.46
N TRP A 67 -3.16 -41.73 13.10
CA TRP A 67 -2.76 -40.63 13.99
C TRP A 67 -3.92 -39.68 14.28
N GLY A 68 -4.79 -39.41 13.31
CA GLY A 68 -6.00 -38.61 13.51
C GLY A 68 -6.89 -39.19 14.59
N GLN A 69 -7.17 -40.50 14.54
CA GLN A 69 -7.98 -41.19 15.55
C GLN A 69 -7.31 -41.20 16.93
N ILE A 70 -6.00 -41.42 16.99
CA ILE A 70 -5.24 -41.38 18.24
C ILE A 70 -5.31 -39.98 18.87
N LEU A 71 -5.15 -38.92 18.08
CA LEU A 71 -5.19 -37.54 18.57
C LEU A 71 -6.61 -37.10 18.95
N GLU A 72 -7.64 -37.61 18.25
CA GLU A 72 -9.05 -37.39 18.60
C GLU A 72 -9.45 -38.03 19.93
N SER A 73 -8.80 -39.13 20.31
CA SER A 73 -9.07 -39.80 21.60
C SER A 73 -8.57 -39.03 22.82
N LYS A 74 -7.73 -38.00 22.64
CA LYS A 74 -7.18 -37.20 23.74
C LYS A 74 -8.15 -36.06 24.13
N PRO A 75 -8.39 -35.81 25.43
CA PRO A 75 -9.44 -34.88 25.86
C PRO A 75 -9.22 -33.42 25.43
N ILE A 76 -7.97 -32.94 25.42
CA ILE A 76 -7.66 -31.55 25.03
C ILE A 76 -7.52 -31.43 23.50
N ILE A 77 -6.71 -32.31 22.90
CA ILE A 77 -6.39 -32.27 21.46
C ILE A 77 -7.59 -32.68 20.61
N GLY A 78 -8.37 -33.66 21.06
CA GLY A 78 -9.53 -34.16 20.32
C GLY A 78 -10.69 -33.17 20.28
N ASN A 79 -10.82 -32.27 21.26
CA ASN A 79 -11.78 -31.17 21.17
C ASN A 79 -11.37 -30.14 20.11
N VAL A 80 -10.06 -29.86 20.01
CA VAL A 80 -9.52 -28.96 18.97
C VAL A 80 -9.69 -29.57 17.58
N ILE A 81 -9.40 -30.87 17.41
CA ILE A 81 -9.53 -31.55 16.11
C ILE A 81 -11.00 -31.63 15.67
N ARG A 82 -11.92 -31.98 16.58
CA ARG A 82 -13.36 -31.99 16.28
C ARG A 82 -13.88 -30.60 15.91
N GLY A 83 -13.45 -29.57 16.65
CA GLY A 83 -13.76 -28.18 16.33
C GLY A 83 -13.22 -27.77 14.96
N TYR A 84 -11.97 -28.12 14.66
CA TYR A 84 -11.38 -27.87 13.35
C TYR A 84 -12.16 -28.57 12.23
N ARG A 85 -12.47 -29.87 12.35
CA ARG A 85 -13.25 -30.61 11.34
C ARG A 85 -14.65 -30.04 11.10
N ALA A 86 -15.27 -29.44 12.10
CA ALA A 86 -16.59 -28.80 11.95
C ALA A 86 -16.52 -27.51 11.11
N VAL A 87 -15.39 -26.79 11.19
CA VAL A 87 -15.23 -25.47 10.57
C VAL A 87 -14.44 -25.56 9.25
N SER A 88 -13.57 -26.56 9.11
CA SER A 88 -12.68 -26.78 7.97
C SER A 88 -13.38 -26.80 6.61
N PRO A 89 -14.58 -27.37 6.42
CA PRO A 89 -15.26 -27.33 5.13
C PRO A 89 -15.55 -25.90 4.64
N TYR A 90 -15.70 -24.95 5.57
CA TYR A 90 -15.97 -23.55 5.26
C TYR A 90 -14.69 -22.72 5.23
N THR A 91 -13.73 -22.99 6.10
CA THR A 91 -12.49 -22.21 6.19
C THR A 91 -11.42 -22.66 5.21
N ASP A 92 -11.30 -23.95 4.92
CA ASP A 92 -10.21 -24.49 4.11
C ASP A 92 -10.26 -23.98 2.66
N PRO A 93 -11.42 -23.87 1.99
CA PRO A 93 -11.48 -23.26 0.66
C PRO A 93 -11.02 -21.80 0.66
N ILE A 94 -11.40 -21.04 1.69
CA ILE A 94 -11.07 -19.61 1.83
C ILE A 94 -9.57 -19.45 2.09
N ILE A 95 -9.02 -20.22 3.02
CA ILE A 95 -7.59 -20.22 3.35
C ILE A 95 -6.80 -20.67 2.12
N SER A 96 -7.23 -21.74 1.44
CA SER A 96 -6.59 -22.22 0.22
C SER A 96 -6.62 -21.18 -0.89
N PHE A 97 -7.69 -20.41 -1.01
CA PHE A 97 -7.78 -19.33 -1.99
C PHE A 97 -6.83 -18.17 -1.65
N ILE A 98 -6.83 -17.70 -0.40
CA ILE A 98 -6.02 -16.56 0.06
C ILE A 98 -4.52 -16.89 0.08
N LEU A 99 -4.17 -18.07 0.62
CA LEU A 99 -2.79 -18.50 0.83
C LEU A 99 -2.25 -19.37 -0.33
N GLY A 100 -3.10 -19.80 -1.25
CA GLY A 100 -2.74 -20.70 -2.34
C GLY A 100 -2.43 -22.14 -1.90
N MET A 101 -2.68 -22.48 -0.63
CA MET A 101 -2.49 -23.82 -0.10
C MET A 101 -3.53 -24.15 0.97
N ALA A 102 -4.00 -25.39 0.99
CA ALA A 102 -4.90 -25.86 2.03
C ALA A 102 -4.23 -25.76 3.41
N PRO A 103 -4.99 -25.38 4.46
CA PRO A 103 -4.48 -25.39 5.82
C PRO A 103 -3.99 -26.78 6.19
N THR A 104 -2.71 -26.87 6.51
CA THR A 104 -2.05 -28.11 6.92
C THR A 104 -1.15 -27.80 8.10
N LEU A 105 -0.95 -28.78 8.97
CA LEU A 105 0.00 -28.67 10.09
C LEU A 105 1.45 -28.91 9.63
N SER A 106 1.82 -28.33 8.49
CA SER A 106 3.15 -28.42 7.91
C SER A 106 4.01 -27.21 8.27
N TRP A 107 5.32 -27.40 8.38
CA TRP A 107 6.25 -26.29 8.59
C TRP A 107 6.18 -25.24 7.48
N TYR A 108 5.88 -25.67 6.26
CA TYR A 108 5.66 -24.79 5.11
C TYR A 108 4.45 -23.88 5.31
N PHE A 109 3.32 -24.44 5.79
CA PHE A 109 2.14 -23.64 6.11
C PHE A 109 2.43 -22.61 7.20
N LEU A 110 3.18 -22.98 8.24
CA LEU A 110 3.60 -22.04 9.29
C LEU A 110 4.51 -20.92 8.75
N LEU A 111 5.47 -21.25 7.89
CA LEU A 111 6.34 -20.24 7.26
C LEU A 111 5.51 -19.29 6.39
N LEU A 112 4.60 -19.82 5.58
CA LEU A 112 3.71 -19.02 4.75
C LEU A 112 2.85 -18.09 5.60
N PHE A 113 2.35 -18.59 6.72
CA PHE A 113 1.59 -17.79 7.68
C PHE A 113 2.43 -16.66 8.30
N VAL A 114 3.70 -16.91 8.64
CA VAL A 114 4.63 -15.88 9.14
C VAL A 114 4.92 -14.83 8.07
N VAL A 115 5.17 -15.24 6.83
CA VAL A 115 5.37 -14.33 5.69
C VAL A 115 4.12 -13.47 5.49
N TRP A 116 2.94 -14.09 5.54
CA TRP A 116 1.67 -13.39 5.42
C TRP A 116 1.44 -12.37 6.54
N PHE A 117 1.71 -12.73 7.79
CA PHE A 117 1.67 -11.80 8.93
C PHE A 117 2.64 -10.62 8.75
N THR A 118 3.84 -10.91 8.22
CA THR A 118 4.85 -9.88 7.93
C THR A 118 4.39 -8.94 6.83
N LEU A 119 3.74 -9.46 5.78
CA LEU A 119 3.14 -8.67 4.71
C LEU A 119 2.01 -7.78 5.23
N ILE A 120 1.13 -8.28 6.09
CA ILE A 120 0.08 -7.45 6.71
C ILE A 120 0.69 -6.30 7.49
N LYS A 121 1.71 -6.58 8.30
CA LYS A 121 2.41 -5.54 9.07
C LYS A 121 3.08 -4.51 8.16
N TYR A 122 3.69 -4.96 7.07
CA TYR A 122 4.28 -4.09 6.08
C TYR A 122 3.20 -3.21 5.40
N TYR A 123 2.06 -3.81 5.08
CA TYR A 123 0.91 -3.12 4.51
C TYR A 123 0.34 -2.05 5.44
N SER A 124 0.21 -2.34 6.74
CA SER A 124 -0.19 -1.34 7.74
C SER A 124 0.80 -0.16 7.80
N THR A 125 2.11 -0.45 7.65
CA THR A 125 3.13 0.61 7.63
C THR A 125 3.02 1.46 6.37
N LEU A 126 2.78 0.84 5.21
CA LEU A 126 2.52 1.57 3.97
C LEU A 126 1.25 2.43 4.05
N PHE A 127 0.20 1.95 4.71
CA PHE A 127 -1.02 2.72 4.95
C PHE A 127 -0.74 4.00 5.74
N GLU A 128 0.03 3.90 6.82
CA GLU A 128 0.43 5.09 7.60
C GLU A 128 1.22 6.09 6.75
N ILE A 129 2.11 5.59 5.88
CA ILE A 129 2.88 6.42 4.97
C ILE A 129 1.96 7.09 3.94
N LEU A 130 1.06 6.35 3.30
CA LEU A 130 0.10 6.88 2.31
C LEU A 130 -0.81 7.95 2.92
N LYS A 131 -1.23 7.77 4.17
CA LYS A 131 -1.98 8.76 4.93
C LYS A 131 -1.21 10.06 5.12
N ASP A 132 0.11 9.98 5.32
CA ASP A 132 0.96 11.15 5.47
C ASP A 132 1.19 11.93 4.16
N PHE A 133 0.98 11.30 3.00
CA PHE A 133 1.24 11.88 1.67
C PHE A 133 -0.01 12.33 0.91
N THR A 134 -1.19 11.88 1.28
CA THR A 134 -2.43 12.15 0.52
C THR A 134 -3.37 13.09 1.26
N VAL A 135 -4.13 13.89 0.50
CA VAL A 135 -5.19 14.79 1.04
C VAL A 135 -6.52 14.06 1.24
N PHE A 136 -6.55 12.74 0.95
CA PHE A 136 -7.76 11.95 0.99
C PHE A 136 -8.21 11.67 2.43
N ASN A 137 -9.53 11.56 2.61
CA ASN A 137 -10.12 11.13 3.87
C ASN A 137 -9.70 9.69 4.17
N ASP A 138 -9.48 9.37 5.45
CA ASP A 138 -9.11 8.03 5.96
C ASP A 138 -9.97 6.92 5.34
N THR A 139 -11.28 7.16 5.19
CA THR A 139 -12.22 6.21 4.58
C THR A 139 -11.89 5.88 3.12
N ILE A 140 -11.48 6.87 2.31
CA ILE A 140 -11.16 6.68 0.89
C ILE A 140 -9.88 5.85 0.76
N ILE A 141 -8.88 6.10 1.62
CA ILE A 141 -7.63 5.34 1.63
C ILE A 141 -7.90 3.88 2.00
N VAL A 142 -8.74 3.64 3.02
CA VAL A 142 -9.14 2.26 3.39
C VAL A 142 -9.85 1.55 2.24
N ILE A 143 -10.76 2.23 1.53
CA ILE A 143 -11.46 1.66 0.38
C ILE A 143 -10.49 1.33 -0.75
N LEU A 144 -9.58 2.25 -1.10
CA LEU A 144 -8.57 2.03 -2.15
C LEU A 144 -7.64 0.85 -1.82
N LEU A 145 -7.19 0.77 -0.57
CA LEU A 145 -6.40 -0.35 -0.09
C LEU A 145 -7.15 -1.67 -0.16
N PHE A 146 -8.42 -1.68 0.26
CA PHE A 146 -9.26 -2.87 0.14
C PHE A 146 -9.37 -3.35 -1.32
N PHE A 147 -9.65 -2.45 -2.27
CA PHE A 147 -9.70 -2.81 -3.69
C PHE A 147 -8.36 -3.28 -4.23
N PHE A 148 -7.26 -2.66 -3.79
CA PHE A 148 -5.92 -3.10 -4.16
C PHE A 148 -5.61 -4.51 -3.64
N TYR A 149 -5.95 -4.80 -2.38
CA TYR A 149 -5.81 -6.14 -1.81
C TYR A 149 -6.69 -7.17 -2.54
N LEU A 150 -7.94 -6.81 -2.84
CA LEU A 150 -8.84 -7.66 -3.61
C LEU A 150 -8.27 -7.96 -5.00
N ALA A 151 -7.74 -6.95 -5.69
CA ALA A 151 -7.10 -7.11 -6.99
C ALA A 151 -5.88 -8.06 -6.92
N LEU A 152 -5.00 -7.90 -5.93
CA LEU A 152 -3.86 -8.80 -5.74
C LEU A 152 -4.30 -10.26 -5.48
N THR A 153 -5.39 -10.43 -4.74
CA THR A 153 -5.94 -11.76 -4.43
C THR A 153 -6.56 -12.39 -5.68
N LEU A 154 -7.39 -11.65 -6.43
CA LEU A 154 -8.01 -12.12 -7.67
C LEU A 154 -6.97 -12.40 -8.78
N LEU A 155 -5.89 -11.62 -8.85
CA LEU A 155 -4.78 -11.86 -9.76
C LEU A 155 -3.91 -13.07 -9.37
N GLY A 156 -4.20 -13.75 -8.25
CA GLY A 156 -3.45 -14.94 -7.83
C GLY A 156 -2.01 -14.63 -7.43
N VAL A 157 -1.69 -13.39 -7.06
CA VAL A 157 -0.32 -13.00 -6.67
C VAL A 157 0.12 -13.80 -5.45
N PHE A 158 -0.76 -13.99 -4.47
CA PHE A 158 -0.47 -14.81 -3.28
C PHE A 158 -0.26 -16.28 -3.63
N GLN A 159 -1.03 -16.84 -4.58
CA GLN A 159 -0.85 -18.21 -5.04
C GLN A 159 0.49 -18.39 -5.74
N THR A 160 0.89 -17.40 -6.56
CA THR A 160 2.18 -17.37 -7.25
C THR A 160 3.35 -17.29 -6.27
N ILE A 161 3.26 -16.41 -5.26
CA ILE A 161 4.25 -16.28 -4.20
C ILE A 161 4.33 -17.57 -3.39
N SER A 162 3.18 -18.14 -3.01
CA SER A 162 3.11 -19.39 -2.25
C SER A 162 3.78 -20.55 -2.98
N LYS A 163 3.47 -20.71 -4.27
CA LYS A 163 4.12 -21.70 -5.15
C LYS A 163 5.62 -21.46 -5.25
N TRP A 164 6.04 -20.22 -5.48
CA TRP A 164 7.46 -19.86 -5.57
C TRP A 164 8.21 -20.14 -4.26
N ILE A 165 7.62 -19.80 -3.11
CA ILE A 165 8.17 -20.11 -1.79
C ILE A 165 8.24 -21.62 -1.60
N SER A 166 7.17 -22.36 -1.90
CA SER A 166 7.14 -23.82 -1.80
C SER A 166 8.27 -24.45 -2.61
N ASP A 167 8.39 -24.10 -3.90
CA ASP A 167 9.39 -24.67 -4.80
C ASP A 167 10.82 -24.34 -4.34
N LYS A 168 11.08 -23.10 -3.91
CA LYS A 168 12.43 -22.67 -3.48
C LYS A 168 12.79 -23.17 -2.09
N VAL A 169 11.86 -23.15 -1.14
CA VAL A 169 12.09 -23.66 0.21
C VAL A 169 12.28 -25.17 0.16
N VAL A 170 11.43 -25.92 -0.54
CA VAL A 170 11.63 -27.37 -0.72
C VAL A 170 12.99 -27.67 -1.35
N SER A 171 13.39 -26.91 -2.37
CA SER A 171 14.71 -27.05 -3.01
C SER A 171 15.90 -26.70 -2.11
N ILE A 172 15.75 -25.77 -1.17
CA ILE A 172 16.81 -25.41 -0.22
C ILE A 172 16.86 -26.46 0.90
N PHE A 173 15.71 -26.92 1.36
CA PHE A 173 15.59 -27.89 2.44
C PHE A 173 16.03 -29.29 2.02
N SER A 174 15.87 -29.65 0.75
CA SER A 174 16.38 -30.92 0.20
C SER A 174 17.92 -31.00 0.18
N LEU A 175 18.63 -29.87 0.32
CA LEU A 175 20.09 -29.85 0.47
C LEU A 175 20.53 -30.35 1.86
N PHE A 176 19.63 -30.38 2.84
CA PHE A 176 19.91 -30.84 4.18
C PHE A 176 19.28 -32.22 4.39
N SER A 177 20.12 -33.25 4.56
CA SER A 177 19.67 -34.63 4.81
C SER A 177 19.04 -34.80 6.20
N GLU A 178 19.51 -34.01 7.17
CA GLU A 178 19.13 -34.13 8.58
C GLU A 178 17.99 -33.19 8.95
N TRP A 179 16.93 -33.74 9.57
CA TRP A 179 15.72 -33.00 9.95
C TRP A 179 15.97 -31.86 10.95
N TYR A 180 16.97 -32.00 11.83
CA TYR A 180 17.30 -30.96 12.82
C TYR A 180 18.04 -29.77 12.17
N VAL A 181 18.80 -30.01 11.10
CA VAL A 181 19.47 -28.93 10.34
C VAL A 181 18.44 -28.11 9.57
N GLN A 182 17.42 -28.77 9.01
CA GLN A 182 16.26 -28.12 8.41
C GLN A 182 15.54 -27.20 9.41
N LEU A 183 15.36 -27.63 10.66
CA LEU A 183 14.78 -26.80 11.72
C LEU A 183 15.62 -25.57 12.06
N ILE A 184 16.94 -25.71 12.13
CA ILE A 184 17.85 -24.58 12.38
C ILE A 184 17.80 -23.58 11.22
N ALA A 185 17.84 -24.06 9.98
CA ALA A 185 17.72 -23.21 8.80
C ALA A 185 16.38 -22.45 8.77
N LEU A 186 15.29 -23.12 9.13
CA LEU A 186 13.97 -22.51 9.28
C LEU A 186 13.96 -21.41 10.33
N ALA A 187 14.54 -21.68 11.51
CA ALA A 187 14.61 -20.70 12.60
C ALA A 187 15.41 -19.45 12.20
N VAL A 188 16.55 -19.62 11.52
CA VAL A 188 17.35 -18.50 10.99
C VAL A 188 16.56 -17.67 9.99
N LEU A 189 15.82 -18.33 9.08
CA LEU A 189 14.97 -17.65 8.10
C LEU A 189 13.87 -16.82 8.76
N VAL A 190 13.18 -17.39 9.77
CA VAL A 190 12.15 -16.67 10.54
C VAL A 190 12.74 -15.46 11.27
N VAL A 191 13.91 -15.62 11.91
CA VAL A 191 14.61 -14.50 12.57
C VAL A 191 14.97 -13.41 11.56
N GLY A 192 15.47 -13.80 10.37
CA GLY A 192 15.76 -12.87 9.27
C GLY A 192 14.54 -12.08 8.81
N LEU A 193 13.39 -12.75 8.64
CA LEU A 193 12.11 -12.10 8.30
C LEU A 193 11.66 -11.11 9.38
N ILE A 194 11.82 -11.46 10.66
CA ILE A 194 11.51 -10.55 11.78
C ILE A 194 12.43 -9.32 11.75
N PHE A 195 13.71 -9.50 11.42
CA PHE A 195 14.67 -8.40 11.27
C PHE A 195 14.33 -7.48 10.09
N LEU A 196 13.93 -8.03 8.93
CA LEU A 196 13.39 -7.25 7.81
C LEU A 196 12.18 -6.41 8.26
N GLY A 197 11.31 -6.97 9.10
CA GLY A 197 10.23 -6.24 9.74
C GLY A 197 10.68 -5.02 10.56
N LYS A 198 11.89 -5.01 11.13
CA LYS A 198 12.45 -3.85 11.83
C LYS A 198 12.96 -2.75 10.89
N LEU A 199 13.42 -3.10 9.69
CA LEU A 199 13.85 -2.12 8.68
C LEU A 199 12.72 -1.18 8.24
N SER A 200 11.46 -1.64 8.30
CA SER A 200 10.28 -0.79 8.07
C SER A 200 10.25 0.48 8.94
N LYS A 201 10.79 0.42 10.17
CA LYS A 201 10.89 1.59 11.05
C LYS A 201 11.87 2.64 10.52
N GLN A 202 12.96 2.20 9.87
CA GLN A 202 13.94 3.12 9.29
C GLN A 202 13.36 3.83 8.06
N ILE A 203 12.55 3.13 7.26
CA ILE A 203 11.82 3.74 6.12
C ILE A 203 10.90 4.87 6.60
N LYS A 204 10.24 4.72 7.76
CA LYS A 204 9.40 5.77 8.36
C LYS A 204 10.17 7.00 8.80
N ILE A 205 11.43 6.85 9.20
CA ILE A 205 12.31 7.99 9.54
C ILE A 205 12.70 8.75 8.27
N ILE A 206 13.06 8.01 7.22
CA ILE A 206 13.44 8.58 5.92
C ILE A 206 12.25 9.35 5.31
N SER A 207 11.04 8.79 5.34
CA SER A 207 9.85 9.47 4.79
C SER A 207 9.53 10.78 5.51
N ARG A 208 9.67 10.82 6.85
CA ARG A 208 9.53 12.05 7.64
C ARG A 208 10.57 13.10 7.27
N ALA A 209 11.83 12.69 7.07
CA ALA A 209 12.90 13.60 6.66
C ALA A 209 12.62 14.22 5.28
N ILE A 210 12.11 13.43 4.32
CA ILE A 210 11.71 13.92 3.00
C ILE A 210 10.56 14.93 3.11
N LYS A 211 9.55 14.67 3.95
CA LYS A 211 8.41 15.59 4.17
C LYS A 211 8.86 16.93 4.77
N LEU A 212 9.75 16.91 5.76
CA LEU A 212 10.35 18.12 6.33
C LEU A 212 11.08 18.95 5.27
N LYS A 213 11.83 18.29 4.37
CA LYS A 213 12.51 18.95 3.26
C LYS A 213 11.53 19.56 2.25
N GLN A 214 10.44 18.87 1.93
CA GLN A 214 9.39 19.39 1.04
C GLN A 214 8.66 20.60 1.65
N ILE A 215 8.32 20.57 2.94
CA ILE A 215 7.69 21.69 3.64
C ILE A 215 8.63 22.90 3.67
N LYS A 216 9.92 22.68 3.95
CA LYS A 216 10.93 23.74 3.94
C LYS A 216 11.05 24.39 2.57
N ASN A 217 11.20 23.59 1.51
CA ASN A 217 11.28 24.08 0.13
C ASN A 217 10.00 24.83 -0.29
N LYS A 218 8.82 24.39 0.14
CA LYS A 218 7.56 25.09 -0.16
C LYS A 218 7.51 26.46 0.52
N LYS A 219 7.90 26.54 1.79
CA LYS A 219 7.97 27.80 2.54
C LYS A 219 8.99 28.77 1.94
N GLU A 220 10.16 28.27 1.54
CA GLU A 220 11.19 29.08 0.86
C GLU A 220 10.68 29.64 -0.47
N LYS A 221 9.98 28.82 -1.28
CA LYS A 221 9.35 29.29 -2.54
C LYS A 221 8.27 30.34 -2.30
N GLU A 222 7.40 30.14 -1.31
CA GLU A 222 6.36 31.12 -0.96
C GLU A 222 6.98 32.44 -0.48
N GLN A 223 8.11 32.38 0.22
CA GLN A 223 8.82 33.57 0.68
C GLN A 223 9.56 34.28 -0.46
N GLU A 224 10.17 33.54 -1.38
CA GLU A 224 10.79 34.10 -2.59
C GLU A 224 9.74 34.78 -3.49
N GLU A 225 8.55 34.18 -3.64
CA GLU A 225 7.44 34.80 -4.36
C GLU A 225 6.93 36.08 -3.67
N ARG A 226 6.83 36.09 -2.34
CA ARG A 226 6.45 37.30 -1.59
C ARG A 226 7.48 38.42 -1.77
N ASN A 227 8.76 38.10 -1.70
CA ASN A 227 9.84 39.07 -1.92
C ASN A 227 9.79 39.61 -3.35
N LYS A 228 9.61 38.77 -4.38
CA LYS A 228 9.45 39.21 -5.78
C LYS A 228 8.22 40.11 -5.97
N ARG A 229 7.11 39.84 -5.26
CA ARG A 229 5.92 40.70 -5.30
C ARG A 229 6.17 42.05 -4.64
N GLN A 230 6.87 42.07 -3.51
CA GLN A 230 7.27 43.31 -2.84
C GLN A 230 8.20 44.13 -3.72
N GLU A 231 9.25 43.53 -4.27
CA GLU A 231 10.21 44.20 -5.16
C GLU A 231 9.52 44.82 -6.39
N LYS A 232 8.59 44.09 -7.02
CA LYS A 232 7.76 44.64 -8.10
C LYS A 232 6.87 45.80 -7.65
N ALA A 233 6.33 45.77 -6.43
CA ALA A 233 5.53 46.86 -5.89
C ALA A 233 6.41 48.10 -5.62
N THR A 234 7.61 47.91 -5.07
CA THR A 234 8.58 48.99 -4.83
C THR A 234 9.02 49.64 -6.13
N GLN A 235 9.36 48.85 -7.15
CA GLN A 235 9.71 49.36 -8.50
C GLN A 235 8.56 50.14 -9.14
N ARG A 236 7.31 49.71 -8.95
CA ARG A 236 6.14 50.47 -9.42
C ARG A 236 5.99 51.78 -8.68
N LEU A 237 6.18 51.78 -7.36
CA LEU A 237 6.12 52.98 -6.54
C LEU A 237 7.20 53.98 -6.94
N GLU A 238 8.44 53.50 -7.16
CA GLU A 238 9.57 54.32 -7.59
C GLU A 238 9.33 54.95 -8.97
N LYS A 239 8.79 54.19 -9.93
CA LYS A 239 8.36 54.73 -11.23
C LYS A 239 7.27 55.80 -11.10
N VAL A 240 6.29 55.60 -10.22
CA VAL A 240 5.22 56.58 -9.95
C VAL A 240 5.81 57.85 -9.33
N VAL A 241 6.71 57.72 -8.34
CA VAL A 241 7.41 58.85 -7.72
C VAL A 241 8.25 59.61 -8.75
N GLU A 242 8.95 58.92 -9.65
CA GLU A 242 9.75 59.54 -10.71
C GLU A 242 8.87 60.30 -11.72
N THR A 243 7.71 59.73 -12.11
CA THR A 243 6.76 60.41 -13.00
C THR A 243 6.14 61.63 -12.34
N VAL A 244 5.69 61.53 -11.09
CA VAL A 244 5.17 62.66 -10.32
C VAL A 244 6.24 63.74 -10.12
N SER A 245 7.49 63.36 -9.86
CA SER A 245 8.61 64.32 -9.75
C SER A 245 8.88 65.03 -11.08
N LYS A 246 8.84 64.31 -12.21
CA LYS A 246 9.00 64.91 -13.54
C LYS A 246 7.84 65.85 -13.86
N GLU A 247 6.60 65.46 -13.59
CA GLU A 247 5.43 66.31 -13.78
C GLU A 247 5.46 67.57 -12.90
N ALA A 248 5.84 67.44 -11.62
CA ALA A 248 6.02 68.57 -10.72
C ALA A 248 7.10 69.54 -11.22
N SER A 249 8.24 69.02 -11.69
CA SER A 249 9.32 69.85 -12.24
C SER A 249 8.92 70.56 -13.55
N SER A 250 8.13 69.89 -14.41
CA SER A 250 7.56 70.47 -15.64
C SER A 250 6.52 71.55 -15.32
N THR A 251 5.68 71.33 -14.31
CA THR A 251 4.67 72.31 -13.88
C THR A 251 5.36 73.54 -13.30
N GLN A 252 6.44 73.35 -12.54
CA GLN A 252 7.22 74.44 -11.97
C GLN A 252 7.99 75.23 -13.04
N SER A 253 8.51 74.57 -14.08
CA SER A 253 9.17 75.26 -15.19
C SER A 253 8.18 76.04 -16.06
N MET A 254 6.99 75.50 -16.31
CA MET A 254 5.91 76.23 -16.99
C MET A 254 5.40 77.42 -16.17
N ALA A 255 5.25 77.27 -14.85
CA ALA A 255 4.88 78.38 -13.98
C ALA A 255 5.92 79.50 -13.99
N ARG A 256 7.21 79.16 -14.00
CA ARG A 256 8.30 80.15 -14.13
C ARG A 256 8.35 80.81 -15.51
N ALA A 257 8.01 80.09 -16.58
CA ALA A 257 7.92 80.65 -17.93
C ALA A 257 6.78 81.68 -18.03
N ARG A 258 5.59 81.35 -17.53
CA ARG A 258 4.45 82.29 -17.50
C ARG A 258 4.73 83.53 -16.65
N ALA A 259 5.34 83.37 -15.48
CA ALA A 259 5.72 84.52 -14.66
C ALA A 259 6.72 85.45 -15.35
N ARG A 260 7.57 84.93 -16.25
CA ARG A 260 8.48 85.76 -17.07
C ARG A 260 7.75 86.49 -18.20
N GLU A 261 6.79 85.83 -18.86
CA GLU A 261 5.93 86.47 -19.86
C GLU A 261 5.10 87.60 -19.22
N GLU A 262 4.44 87.35 -18.08
CA GLU A 262 3.69 88.38 -17.35
C GLU A 262 4.59 89.53 -16.89
N SER A 263 5.83 89.26 -16.45
CA SER A 263 6.78 90.33 -16.10
C SER A 263 7.24 91.13 -17.32
N GLY A 264 7.38 90.49 -18.49
CA GLY A 264 7.78 91.14 -19.72
C GLY A 264 6.66 92.00 -20.32
N GLU A 265 5.40 91.56 -20.24
CA GLU A 265 4.23 92.35 -20.63
C GLU A 265 4.05 93.57 -19.72
N ALA A 266 4.23 93.42 -18.40
CA ALA A 266 4.16 94.54 -17.47
C ALA A 266 5.29 95.59 -17.70
N GLU A 267 6.45 95.15 -18.18
CA GLU A 267 7.56 96.04 -18.53
C GLU A 267 7.32 96.76 -19.87
N TYR A 268 6.66 96.09 -20.83
CA TYR A 268 6.25 96.66 -22.11
C TYR A 268 5.13 97.71 -21.95
N GLU A 269 4.12 97.45 -21.11
CA GLU A 269 3.06 98.42 -20.79
C GLU A 269 3.60 99.65 -20.05
N ARG A 270 4.66 99.50 -19.23
CA ARG A 270 5.35 100.64 -18.62
C ARG A 270 6.11 101.48 -19.65
N SER A 271 6.81 100.86 -20.61
CA SER A 271 7.58 101.63 -21.59
C SER A 271 6.71 102.36 -22.62
N THR A 272 5.51 101.85 -22.91
CA THR A 272 4.55 102.54 -23.80
C THR A 272 3.76 103.65 -23.09
N SER A 273 3.63 103.60 -21.77
CA SER A 273 3.02 104.67 -20.97
C SER A 273 3.91 105.91 -20.84
N ASP A 274 5.24 105.79 -21.00
CA ASP A 274 6.17 106.92 -20.91
C ASP A 274 6.37 107.65 -22.26
N GLU A 275 5.82 107.13 -23.37
CA GLU A 275 5.89 107.74 -24.71
C GLU A 275 4.61 108.49 -25.13
N LEU A 276 3.59 108.56 -24.26
CA LEU A 276 2.35 109.34 -24.45
C LEU A 276 2.26 110.50 -23.46
#